data_AF-A0A5Z6QAY7-F1
#
_entry.id   AF-A0A5Z6QAY7-F1
#
_cell.length_a   1.000
_cell.length_b   1.000
_cell.length_c   1.000
_cell.angle_alpha   90.00
_cell.angle_beta   90.00
_cell.angle_gamma   90.00
#
_symmetry.space_group_name_H-M   'P 1'
#
loop_
_entity.id
_entity.type
_entity.pdbx_description
1 polymer ?
#
loop_
_entity_poly.entity_id
_entity_poly.type
_entity_poly.pdbx_seq_one_letter_code
_entity_poly.pdbx_strand_id
1 'polypeptide(L)'
;LGEQLNDGSQVFLQYNLKIDSKNNRASLSMTTWHAGITCIGDYSLKINSGVLALYYNGDEENACPYPSPQFEISNKGKAYYIKGKMFSYSQPGKWLPLKRITLK
;
A
#
# COMPACT_ATOMS: atom_id res chain seq x y z
N LEU A 1 -2.70 -1.29 -13.98
CA LEU A 1 -4.06 -1.54 -14.53
C LEU A 1 -4.38 -2.97 -14.13
N GLY A 2 -5.57 -3.25 -13.61
CA GLY A 2 -5.92 -4.63 -13.21
C GLY A 2 -6.18 -5.53 -14.42
N GLU A 3 -6.46 -6.81 -14.14
CA GLU A 3 -6.88 -7.80 -15.14
C GLU A 3 -8.16 -7.35 -15.87
N GLN A 4 -8.28 -7.66 -17.16
CA GLN A 4 -9.52 -7.45 -17.91
C GLN A 4 -10.40 -8.69 -17.75
N LEU A 5 -11.66 -8.47 -17.39
CA LEU A 5 -12.64 -9.51 -17.14
C LEU A 5 -13.34 -9.93 -18.43
N ASN A 6 -14.04 -11.06 -18.38
CA ASN A 6 -14.76 -11.65 -19.52
C ASN A 6 -15.89 -10.75 -20.07
N ASP A 7 -16.37 -9.80 -19.28
CA ASP A 7 -17.35 -8.78 -19.67
C ASP A 7 -16.70 -7.53 -20.29
N GLY A 8 -15.37 -7.52 -20.45
CA GLY A 8 -14.60 -6.41 -21.00
C GLY A 8 -14.27 -5.30 -19.99
N SER A 9 -14.78 -5.37 -18.76
CA SER A 9 -14.42 -4.44 -17.68
C SER A 9 -13.00 -4.70 -17.15
N GLN A 10 -12.41 -3.74 -16.45
CA GLN A 10 -11.11 -3.91 -15.81
C GLN A 10 -11.26 -4.01 -14.30
N VAL A 11 -10.53 -4.94 -13.70
CA VAL A 11 -10.37 -5.01 -12.26
C VAL A 11 -9.79 -3.69 -11.77
N PHE A 12 -10.49 -3.06 -10.83
CA PHE A 12 -9.95 -1.94 -10.08
C PHE A 12 -9.51 -2.42 -8.70
N LEU A 13 -8.34 -1.95 -8.27
CA LEU A 13 -7.83 -2.14 -6.92
C LEU A 13 -7.65 -0.75 -6.32
N GLN A 14 -8.42 -0.46 -5.28
CA GLN A 14 -8.26 0.77 -4.51
C GLN A 14 -7.72 0.43 -3.12
N TYR A 15 -6.47 0.84 -2.88
CA TYR A 15 -5.85 0.79 -1.57
C TYR A 15 -6.14 2.08 -0.80
N ASN A 16 -6.65 1.94 0.42
CA ASN A 16 -6.93 3.06 1.32
C ASN A 16 -6.03 2.93 2.54
N LEU A 17 -5.02 3.79 2.61
CA LEU A 17 -4.06 3.81 3.72
C LEU A 17 -4.38 4.98 4.66
N LYS A 18 -4.59 4.68 5.94
CA LYS A 18 -4.73 5.67 7.00
C LYS A 18 -3.47 5.66 7.85
N ILE A 19 -2.87 6.84 8.05
CA ILE A 19 -1.63 7.00 8.81
C ILE A 19 -1.91 7.84 10.06
N ASP A 20 -1.60 7.30 11.22
CA ASP A 20 -1.57 8.00 12.50
C ASP A 20 -0.11 8.04 12.98
N SER A 21 0.58 9.12 12.61
CA SER A 21 1.98 9.32 12.98
C SER A 21 2.18 9.58 14.47
N LYS A 22 1.15 10.04 15.20
CA LYS A 22 1.25 10.31 16.65
C LYS A 22 1.34 9.01 17.43
N ASN A 23 0.56 8.01 17.01
CA ASN A 23 0.51 6.69 17.65
C ASN A 23 1.40 5.65 16.94
N ASN A 24 2.24 6.08 16.00
CA ASN A 24 3.15 5.22 15.23
C ASN A 24 2.44 4.04 14.52
N ARG A 25 1.22 4.28 14.04
CA ARG A 25 0.33 3.25 13.47
C ARG A 25 -0.19 3.65 12.11
N ALA A 26 -0.43 2.67 11.27
CA ALA A 26 -1.24 2.84 10.07
C ALA A 26 -2.15 1.63 9.88
N SER A 27 -3.22 1.81 9.10
CA SER A 27 -4.09 0.71 8.69
C SER A 27 -4.36 0.78 7.19
N LEU A 28 -4.27 -0.38 6.53
CA LEU A 28 -4.58 -0.54 5.13
C LEU A 28 -5.92 -1.27 4.99
N SER A 29 -6.82 -0.72 4.19
CA SER A 29 -7.95 -1.45 3.64
C SER A 29 -7.92 -1.43 2.12
N MET A 30 -8.62 -2.38 1.50
CA MET A 30 -8.69 -2.48 0.05
C MET A 30 -10.15 -2.60 -0.40
N THR A 31 -10.49 -1.93 -1.50
CA THR A 31 -11.73 -2.15 -2.24
C THR A 31 -11.35 -2.78 -3.57
N THR A 32 -11.88 -3.98 -3.83
CA THR A 32 -11.67 -4.75 -5.07
C THR A 32 -12.94 -5.50 -5.42
N TRP A 33 -13.18 -5.74 -6.71
CA TRP A 33 -14.29 -6.57 -7.19
C TRP A 33 -13.92 -8.06 -7.35
N HIS A 34 -12.62 -8.40 -7.38
CA HIS A 34 -12.11 -9.78 -7.41
C HIS A 34 -11.17 -10.05 -6.23
N ALA A 35 -11.21 -11.28 -5.70
CA ALA A 35 -10.59 -11.69 -4.43
C ALA A 35 -9.09 -11.39 -4.31
N GLY A 36 -8.65 -11.17 -3.07
CA GLY A 36 -7.69 -10.11 -2.74
C GLY A 36 -6.22 -10.48 -2.81
N ILE A 37 -5.44 -9.49 -3.27
CA ILE A 37 -4.06 -9.31 -2.84
C ILE A 37 -4.05 -9.12 -1.31
N THR A 38 -3.23 -9.92 -0.65
CA THR A 38 -2.98 -9.91 0.79
C THR A 38 -2.22 -8.63 1.21
N CYS A 39 -2.28 -8.26 2.50
CA CYS A 39 -1.76 -7.04 3.17
C CYS A 39 -2.81 -6.10 3.75
N ILE A 40 -4.03 -6.56 4.01
CA ILE A 40 -5.01 -5.76 4.74
C ILE A 40 -4.72 -5.88 6.25
N GLY A 41 -4.81 -4.77 6.97
CA GLY A 41 -4.64 -4.74 8.42
C GLY A 41 -3.75 -3.61 8.91
N ASP A 42 -3.19 -3.81 10.10
CA ASP A 42 -2.44 -2.78 10.81
C ASP A 42 -0.93 -2.86 10.56
N TYR A 43 -0.30 -1.70 10.65
CA TYR A 43 1.10 -1.48 10.37
C TYR A 43 1.74 -0.65 11.48
N SER A 44 2.98 -0.99 11.83
CA SER A 44 3.87 -0.14 12.60
C SER A 44 4.69 0.75 11.66
N LEU A 45 4.98 1.97 12.12
CA LEU A 45 5.70 2.97 11.32
C LEU A 45 7.15 3.09 11.78
N LYS A 46 8.05 3.37 10.84
CA LYS A 46 9.42 3.83 11.13
C LYS A 46 9.85 4.83 10.08
N ILE A 47 10.51 5.91 10.49
CA ILE A 47 11.13 6.84 9.57
C ILE A 47 12.62 6.49 9.44
N ASN A 48 13.06 6.19 8.22
CA ASN A 48 14.46 5.92 7.91
C ASN A 48 14.89 6.88 6.79
N SER A 49 15.83 7.79 7.09
CA SER A 49 16.38 8.75 6.10
C SER A 49 15.31 9.52 5.31
N GLY A 50 14.25 9.97 5.99
CA GLY A 50 13.14 10.72 5.36
C GLY A 50 12.13 9.87 4.57
N VAL A 51 12.25 8.53 4.62
CA VAL A 51 11.27 7.59 4.07
C VAL A 51 10.46 7.00 5.22
N LEU A 52 9.13 7.08 5.10
CA LEU A 52 8.20 6.44 6.03
C LEU A 52 8.01 4.97 5.59
N ALA A 53 8.52 4.05 6.40
CA ALA A 53 8.41 2.62 6.21
C ALA A 53 7.27 2.03 7.06
N LEU A 54 6.45 1.17 6.45
CA LEU A 54 5.32 0.50 7.08
C LEU A 54 5.61 -1.00 7.18
N TYR A 55 5.54 -1.52 8.39
CA TYR A 55 5.79 -2.93 8.71
C TYR A 55 4.47 -3.56 9.13
N TYR A 56 4.04 -4.60 8.42
CA TYR A 56 2.79 -5.30 8.71
C TYR A 56 2.86 -5.95 10.09
N ASN A 57 1.81 -5.75 10.89
CA ASN A 57 1.71 -6.30 12.24
C ASN A 57 0.79 -7.53 12.31
N GLY A 58 0.27 -8.04 11.19
CA GLY A 58 -0.63 -9.19 11.22
C GLY A 58 0.10 -10.49 11.49
N ASP A 59 -0.58 -11.39 12.20
CA ASP A 59 -0.07 -12.71 12.60
C ASP A 59 -0.28 -13.79 11.54
N GLU A 60 -1.01 -13.48 10.46
CA GLU A 60 -1.30 -14.42 9.39
C GLU A 60 -0.06 -14.62 8.51
N GLU A 61 0.46 -15.85 8.54
CA GLU A 61 1.60 -16.24 7.71
C GLU A 61 1.26 -16.08 6.22
N ASN A 62 2.17 -15.47 5.46
CA ASN A 62 1.98 -15.16 4.03
C ASN A 62 0.85 -14.16 3.70
N ALA A 63 0.26 -13.50 4.70
CA ALA A 63 -0.67 -12.39 4.47
C ALA A 63 0.01 -11.14 3.89
N CYS A 64 1.34 -11.10 3.81
CA CYS A 64 2.05 -10.05 3.11
C CYS A 64 3.32 -10.56 2.43
N PRO A 65 3.70 -10.00 1.26
CA PRO A 65 5.00 -10.30 0.66
C PRO A 65 6.18 -9.95 1.57
N TYR A 66 7.16 -10.86 1.63
CA TYR A 66 8.47 -10.64 2.26
C TYR A 66 9.51 -10.11 1.24
N PRO A 67 10.55 -9.35 1.65
CA PRO A 67 10.81 -8.82 2.99
C PRO A 67 9.98 -7.57 3.31
N SER A 68 9.90 -7.28 4.61
CA SER A 68 9.49 -5.98 5.13
C SER A 68 10.59 -4.92 4.86
N PRO A 69 10.25 -3.61 4.84
CA PRO A 69 8.91 -3.04 5.00
C PRO A 69 7.99 -3.36 3.81
N GLN A 70 6.70 -3.53 4.08
CA GLN A 70 5.70 -3.83 3.06
C GLN A 70 5.44 -2.61 2.17
N PHE A 71 5.42 -1.43 2.77
CA PHE A 71 5.31 -0.18 2.05
C PHE A 71 6.37 0.82 2.46
N GLU A 72 6.80 1.61 1.49
CA GLU A 72 7.64 2.77 1.69
C GLU A 72 6.93 3.98 1.09
N ILE A 73 6.89 5.09 1.83
CA ILE A 73 6.30 6.35 1.38
C ILE A 73 7.36 7.44 1.48
N SER A 74 7.54 8.19 0.40
CA SER A 74 8.54 9.24 0.30
C SER A 74 7.92 10.49 -0.32
N ASN A 75 8.22 11.64 0.29
CA ASN A 75 7.96 12.94 -0.32
C ASN A 75 9.13 13.29 -1.26
N LYS A 76 8.85 13.46 -2.55
CA LYS A 76 9.86 13.86 -3.55
C LYS A 76 9.66 15.32 -3.99
N GLY A 77 9.39 16.19 -3.02
CA GLY A 77 9.18 17.63 -3.19
C GLY A 77 7.74 18.00 -3.53
N LYS A 78 7.28 17.71 -4.75
CA LYS A 78 5.95 18.13 -5.24
C LYS A 78 4.83 17.12 -5.00
N ALA A 79 5.19 15.87 -4.74
CA ALA A 79 4.24 14.79 -4.59
C ALA A 79 4.78 13.71 -3.67
N TYR A 80 3.85 12.97 -3.07
CA TYR A 80 4.18 11.75 -2.37
C TYR A 80 4.13 10.56 -3.31
N TYR A 81 5.05 9.63 -3.07
CA TYR A 81 5.15 8.37 -3.78
C TYR A 81 5.07 7.24 -2.79
N ILE A 82 4.47 6.13 -3.21
CA ILE A 82 4.42 4.89 -2.46
C ILE A 82 5.07 3.78 -3.29
N LYS A 83 5.79 2.90 -2.61
CA LYS A 83 6.39 1.69 -3.17
C LYS A 83 5.99 0.50 -2.33
N GLY A 84 5.71 -0.63 -2.98
CA GLY A 84 5.35 -1.88 -2.34
C GLY A 84 5.36 -3.03 -3.34
N LYS A 85 5.71 -4.23 -2.88
CA LYS A 85 5.78 -5.44 -3.75
C LYS A 85 4.40 -5.92 -4.18
N MET A 86 3.37 -5.66 -3.39
CA MET A 86 1.98 -6.04 -3.64
C MET A 86 1.32 -5.26 -4.79
N PHE A 87 1.95 -4.20 -5.31
CA PHE A 87 1.46 -3.46 -6.48
C PHE A 87 1.69 -4.21 -7.80
N SER A 88 1.49 -5.53 -7.80
CA SER A 88 1.77 -6.48 -8.90
C SER A 88 1.11 -6.09 -10.22
N TYR A 89 -0.11 -5.55 -10.19
CA TYR A 89 -0.86 -5.12 -11.38
C TYR A 89 -0.44 -3.75 -11.95
N SER A 90 0.39 -2.98 -11.25
CA SER A 90 0.77 -1.63 -11.71
C SER A 90 2.26 -1.50 -12.00
N GLN A 91 3.13 -2.04 -11.14
CA GLN A 91 4.59 -2.19 -11.29
C GLN A 91 5.17 -2.56 -9.90
N PRO A 92 5.33 -3.86 -9.57
CA PRO A 92 5.79 -4.27 -8.24
C PRO A 92 7.17 -3.68 -7.91
N GLY A 93 7.32 -3.11 -6.72
CA GLY A 93 8.58 -2.54 -6.24
C GLY A 93 9.00 -1.20 -6.87
N LYS A 94 8.20 -0.61 -7.78
CA LYS A 94 8.44 0.75 -8.28
C LYS A 94 7.72 1.80 -7.43
N TRP A 95 8.23 3.03 -7.49
CA TRP A 95 7.60 4.18 -6.87
C TRP A 95 6.42 4.66 -7.71
N LEU A 96 5.23 4.66 -7.13
CA LEU A 96 3.99 5.09 -7.76
C LEU A 96 3.50 6.40 -7.10
N PRO A 97 3.02 7.37 -7.87
CA PRO A 97 2.50 8.61 -7.31
C PRO A 97 1.20 8.37 -6.55
N LEU A 98 1.06 8.96 -5.35
CA LEU A 98 -0.20 8.98 -4.61
C LEU A 98 -1.13 10.03 -5.22
N LYS A 99 -2.30 9.60 -5.70
CA LYS A 99 -3.25 10.46 -6.43
C LYS A 99 -4.21 11.24 -5.54
N ARG A 100 -4.52 10.73 -4.33
CA ARG A 100 -5.48 11.36 -3.41
C ARG A 100 -4.93 11.30 -1.99
N ILE A 101 -4.63 12.46 -1.44
CA ILE A 101 -4.14 12.62 -0.08
C ILE A 101 -5.12 13.52 0.65
N THR A 102 -5.71 13.01 1.72
CA THR A 102 -6.59 13.77 2.59
C THR A 102 -5.90 13.91 3.94
N LEU A 103 -5.59 15.14 4.32
CA LEU A 103 -5.10 15.46 5.66
C LEU A 103 -6.32 15.67 6.55
N LYS A 104 -6.37 14.95 7.67
CA LYS A 104 -7.39 15.12 8.71
C LYS A 104 -6.73 15.60 9.99
#